data_AF-A0A4S8M391-F1
#
_entry.id   AF-A0A4S8M391-F1
#
_cell.length_a   1.000
_cell.length_b   1.000
_cell.length_c   1.000
_cell.angle_alpha   90.00
_cell.angle_beta   90.00
_cell.angle_gamma   90.00
#
_symmetry.space_group_name_H-M   'P 1'
#
loop_
_entity.id
_entity.type
_entity.pdbx_description
1 polymer ?
#
loop_
_entity_poly.entity_id
_entity_poly.type
_entity_poly.pdbx_seq_one_letter_code
_entity_poly.pdbx_strand_id
1 'polypeptide(L)'
;DCFIKQHRSMPLHWARVWDPTHGFYRRHDISLLREGHAIQLGHDDGVCSNAQTPVKFIITHSNGVHGTRLSFCGCFTGGHRIKQLMHAKLFPGSAIEPISAFSFSVLREYDLHTLQAKFGAYDYCLSLRRLTNNVFTHLVNDPYQTFMRVARFWRYLESKVRLGQVHGIDKFFPHRPSGFLMLYCPACSDPGVNMRDIYDGNHQANQFWKNTDPFDKSLADGLAYFPQATKYLEFLKSLGH
;
A
#
# COMPACT_ATOMS: atom_id res chain seq x y z
N ASP A 1 -27.27 -17.01 -5.47
CA ASP A 1 -27.62 -15.60 -5.17
C ASP A 1 -27.58 -15.19 -3.69
N CYS A 2 -28.07 -15.98 -2.73
CA CYS A 2 -28.08 -15.60 -1.31
C CYS A 2 -26.68 -15.25 -0.76
N PHE A 3 -25.66 -16.04 -1.11
CA PHE A 3 -24.28 -15.80 -0.69
C PHE A 3 -23.77 -14.42 -1.13
N ILE A 4 -23.94 -14.08 -2.42
CA ILE A 4 -23.51 -12.78 -2.97
C ILE A 4 -24.22 -11.63 -2.24
N LYS A 5 -25.54 -11.75 -2.01
CA LYS A 5 -26.31 -10.71 -1.32
C LYS A 5 -25.86 -10.51 0.13
N GLN A 6 -25.60 -11.59 0.87
CA GLN A 6 -25.14 -11.53 2.27
C GLN A 6 -23.70 -11.02 2.40
N HIS A 7 -22.87 -11.20 1.37
CA HIS A 7 -21.45 -10.84 1.38
C HIS A 7 -21.16 -9.52 0.65
N ARG A 8 -22.16 -8.66 0.45
CA ARG A 8 -21.99 -7.34 -0.21
C ARG A 8 -20.93 -6.47 0.49
N SER A 9 -20.86 -6.55 1.83
CA SER A 9 -19.86 -5.84 2.65
C SER A 9 -18.52 -6.58 2.79
N MET A 10 -18.44 -7.82 2.33
CA MET A 10 -17.24 -8.65 2.35
C MET A 10 -16.96 -9.23 0.96
N PRO A 11 -16.70 -8.38 -0.04
CA PRO A 11 -16.59 -8.81 -1.44
C PRO A 11 -15.36 -9.69 -1.72
N LEU A 12 -14.44 -9.80 -0.77
CA LEU A 12 -13.23 -10.64 -0.82
C LEU A 12 -13.37 -11.89 0.06
N HIS A 13 -14.58 -12.28 0.45
CA HIS A 13 -14.77 -13.54 1.15
C HIS A 13 -14.72 -14.72 0.16
N TRP A 14 -13.98 -15.76 0.51
CA TRP A 14 -13.91 -16.96 -0.30
C TRP A 14 -15.15 -17.85 -0.14
N ALA A 15 -15.85 -18.10 -1.23
CA ALA A 15 -16.98 -19.02 -1.24
C ALA A 15 -16.49 -20.48 -1.29
N ARG A 16 -17.21 -21.38 -0.62
CA ARG A 16 -17.00 -22.83 -0.72
C ARG A 16 -18.19 -23.43 -1.45
N VAL A 17 -17.97 -23.91 -2.66
CA VAL A 17 -18.99 -24.48 -3.55
C VAL A 17 -18.78 -25.98 -3.63
N TRP A 18 -19.83 -26.76 -3.41
CA TRP A 18 -19.76 -28.21 -3.52
C TRP A 18 -19.54 -28.63 -4.98
N ASP A 19 -18.52 -29.42 -5.26
CA ASP A 19 -18.27 -30.04 -6.57
C ASP A 19 -18.81 -31.48 -6.52
N PRO A 20 -19.97 -31.78 -7.14
CA PRO A 20 -20.59 -33.11 -7.09
C PRO A 20 -19.80 -34.16 -7.85
N THR A 21 -18.98 -33.76 -8.84
CA THR A 21 -18.17 -34.67 -9.64
C THR A 21 -16.99 -35.22 -8.86
N HIS A 22 -16.38 -34.37 -8.03
CA HIS A 22 -15.19 -34.75 -7.26
C HIS A 22 -15.47 -35.03 -5.77
N GLY A 23 -16.67 -34.70 -5.27
CA GLY A 23 -17.10 -35.01 -3.90
C GLY A 23 -16.46 -34.14 -2.81
N PHE A 24 -16.07 -32.90 -3.12
CA PHE A 24 -15.51 -31.98 -2.13
C PHE A 24 -15.87 -30.51 -2.40
N TYR A 25 -15.71 -29.67 -1.39
CA TYR A 25 -15.91 -28.22 -1.53
C TYR A 25 -14.72 -27.55 -2.20
N ARG A 26 -14.96 -26.88 -3.33
CA ARG A 26 -14.00 -26.02 -4.01
C ARG A 26 -14.15 -24.58 -3.58
N ARG A 27 -13.02 -23.90 -3.48
CA ARG A 27 -12.97 -22.48 -3.16
C ARG A 27 -13.18 -21.67 -4.44
N HIS A 28 -14.07 -20.69 -4.39
CA HIS A 28 -14.34 -19.76 -5.50
C HIS A 28 -14.30 -18.31 -5.01
N ASP A 29 -13.80 -17.42 -5.86
CA ASP A 29 -14.02 -15.98 -5.70
C ASP A 29 -15.51 -15.66 -5.93
N ILE A 30 -16.03 -14.64 -5.26
CA ILE A 30 -17.46 -14.26 -5.35
C ILE A 30 -17.84 -13.90 -6.78
N SER A 31 -16.92 -13.29 -7.55
CA SER A 31 -17.14 -12.94 -8.97
C SER A 31 -17.37 -14.13 -9.90
N LEU A 32 -17.05 -15.35 -9.46
CA LEU A 32 -17.24 -16.59 -10.23
C LEU A 32 -18.55 -17.30 -9.89
N LEU A 33 -19.25 -16.90 -8.84
CA LEU A 33 -20.51 -17.54 -8.41
C LEU A 33 -21.69 -17.22 -9.31
N ARG A 34 -21.63 -16.10 -10.05
CA ARG A 34 -22.66 -15.68 -11.00
C ARG A 34 -22.01 -14.98 -12.17
N GLU A 35 -22.42 -15.36 -13.37
CA GLU A 35 -21.95 -14.71 -14.59
C GLU A 35 -22.29 -13.22 -14.59
N GLY A 36 -21.35 -12.39 -15.06
CA GLY A 36 -21.47 -10.93 -15.05
C GLY A 36 -21.36 -10.28 -13.67
N HIS A 37 -21.24 -11.03 -12.56
CA HIS A 37 -21.04 -10.42 -11.25
C HIS A 37 -19.67 -9.76 -11.12
N ALA A 38 -19.66 -8.57 -10.56
CA ALA A 38 -18.48 -7.77 -10.28
C ALA A 38 -18.69 -6.93 -9.02
N ILE A 39 -17.60 -6.65 -8.33
CA ILE A 39 -17.57 -5.72 -7.20
C ILE A 39 -17.69 -4.31 -7.79
N GLN A 40 -18.76 -3.61 -7.44
CA GLN A 40 -18.99 -2.25 -7.93
C GLN A 40 -18.34 -1.24 -7.00
N LEU A 41 -17.63 -0.27 -7.57
CA LEU A 41 -16.95 0.80 -6.85
C LEU A 41 -17.64 2.15 -7.06
N GLY A 42 -17.31 3.13 -6.20
CA GLY A 42 -17.66 4.54 -6.39
C GLY A 42 -18.97 4.99 -5.73
N HIS A 43 -19.76 4.09 -5.13
CA HIS A 43 -20.92 4.42 -4.32
C HIS A 43 -20.93 3.63 -3.01
N ASP A 44 -21.37 4.26 -1.93
CA ASP A 44 -21.33 3.70 -0.58
C ASP A 44 -22.33 2.55 -0.37
N ASP A 45 -23.43 2.58 -1.10
CA ASP A 45 -24.37 1.46 -1.14
C ASP A 45 -23.76 0.27 -1.89
N GLY A 46 -22.76 0.46 -2.76
CA GLY A 46 -22.12 -0.60 -3.54
C GLY A 46 -22.96 -1.05 -4.75
N VAL A 47 -23.93 -0.26 -5.20
CA VAL A 47 -24.61 -0.45 -6.49
C VAL A 47 -24.66 0.87 -7.25
N CYS A 48 -24.18 0.85 -8.49
CA CYS A 48 -24.16 1.98 -9.39
C CYS A 48 -25.05 1.69 -10.60
N SER A 49 -26.04 2.55 -10.85
CA SER A 49 -26.89 2.46 -12.05
C SER A 49 -26.12 2.72 -13.34
N ASN A 50 -24.99 3.44 -13.27
CA ASN A 50 -24.11 3.76 -14.40
C ASN A 50 -22.74 3.09 -14.24
N ALA A 51 -22.73 1.82 -13.82
CA ALA A 51 -21.51 1.03 -13.68
C ALA A 51 -20.90 0.73 -15.06
N GLN A 52 -19.58 0.90 -15.18
CA GLN A 52 -18.84 0.52 -16.37
C GLN A 52 -18.76 -0.99 -16.51
N THR A 53 -18.46 -1.47 -17.72
CA THR A 53 -18.28 -2.90 -18.00
C THR A 53 -17.30 -3.55 -17.01
N PRO A 54 -17.66 -4.70 -16.41
CA PRO A 54 -16.77 -5.44 -15.53
C PRO A 54 -15.42 -5.77 -16.19
N VAL A 55 -14.33 -5.48 -15.47
CA VAL A 55 -12.97 -5.82 -15.88
C VAL A 55 -12.38 -6.88 -14.96
N LYS A 56 -11.55 -7.79 -15.51
CA LYS A 56 -10.76 -8.72 -14.70
C LYS A 56 -9.77 -7.93 -13.86
N PHE A 57 -9.63 -8.30 -12.59
CA PHE A 57 -8.82 -7.54 -11.66
C PHE A 57 -8.23 -8.45 -10.57
N ILE A 58 -7.04 -8.11 -10.09
CA ILE A 58 -6.37 -8.88 -9.02
C ILE A 58 -6.38 -8.07 -7.73
N ILE A 59 -6.99 -8.60 -6.67
CA ILE A 59 -6.96 -7.96 -5.36
C ILE A 59 -6.18 -8.83 -4.39
N THR A 60 -5.12 -8.29 -3.81
CA THR A 60 -4.39 -8.96 -2.73
C THR A 60 -4.94 -8.52 -1.39
N HIS A 61 -5.42 -9.47 -0.59
CA HIS A 61 -6.02 -9.26 0.72
C HIS A 61 -5.39 -10.18 1.77
N SER A 62 -5.65 -9.90 3.04
CA SER A 62 -5.11 -10.65 4.19
C SER A 62 -5.43 -12.16 4.16
N ASN A 63 -6.50 -12.56 3.47
CA ASN A 63 -6.92 -13.94 3.31
C ASN A 63 -6.47 -14.58 1.97
N GLY A 64 -5.65 -13.89 1.18
CA GLY A 64 -5.07 -14.38 -0.07
C GLY A 64 -5.14 -13.41 -1.25
N VAL A 65 -4.71 -13.89 -2.41
CA VAL A 65 -4.78 -13.24 -3.72
C VAL A 65 -6.07 -13.66 -4.44
N HIS A 66 -6.90 -12.68 -4.78
CA HIS A 66 -8.18 -12.84 -5.47
C HIS A 66 -8.05 -12.48 -6.95
N GLY A 67 -8.35 -13.44 -7.83
CA GLY A 67 -8.67 -13.14 -9.23
C GLY A 67 -10.17 -12.86 -9.34
N THR A 68 -10.54 -11.59 -9.42
CA THR A 68 -11.93 -11.14 -9.33
C THR A 68 -12.34 -10.25 -10.51
N ARG A 69 -13.54 -9.65 -10.45
CA ARG A 69 -14.02 -8.64 -11.39
C ARG A 69 -14.42 -7.38 -10.65
N LEU A 70 -13.96 -6.24 -11.15
CA LEU A 70 -14.38 -4.92 -10.67
C LEU A 70 -15.21 -4.21 -11.74
N SER A 71 -16.18 -3.42 -11.31
CA SER A 71 -16.90 -2.47 -12.15
C SER A 71 -16.73 -1.08 -11.54
N PHE A 72 -16.14 -0.16 -12.30
CA PHE A 72 -15.95 1.22 -11.87
C PHE A 72 -17.23 2.02 -12.11
N CYS A 73 -17.52 2.98 -11.24
CA CYS A 73 -18.62 3.92 -11.45
C CYS A 73 -18.29 4.90 -12.58
N GLY A 74 -19.24 5.08 -13.51
CA GLY A 74 -19.19 6.09 -14.58
C GLY A 74 -20.01 7.35 -14.29
N CYS A 75 -20.62 7.50 -13.11
CA CYS A 75 -21.32 8.72 -12.71
C CYS A 75 -20.35 9.89 -12.62
N PHE A 76 -20.86 11.11 -12.87
CA PHE A 76 -20.08 12.35 -12.77
C PHE A 76 -19.40 12.53 -11.40
N THR A 77 -20.04 12.08 -10.32
CA THR A 77 -19.52 12.13 -8.95
C THR A 77 -18.49 11.03 -8.63
N GLY A 78 -18.39 9.99 -9.45
CA GLY A 78 -17.56 8.80 -9.17
C GLY A 78 -16.05 9.05 -9.21
N GLY A 79 -15.60 10.11 -9.89
CA GLY A 79 -14.19 10.47 -10.01
C GLY A 79 -13.32 9.39 -10.70
N HIS A 80 -12.00 9.61 -10.71
CA HIS A 80 -11.05 8.73 -11.38
C HIS A 80 -10.94 7.35 -10.71
N ARG A 81 -10.53 6.31 -11.46
CA ARG A 81 -10.40 4.91 -10.98
C ARG A 81 -9.60 4.79 -9.69
N ILE A 82 -8.49 5.52 -9.56
CA ILE A 82 -7.66 5.55 -8.35
C ILE A 82 -8.47 6.02 -7.14
N LYS A 83 -9.24 7.10 -7.27
CA LYS A 83 -10.05 7.64 -6.17
C LYS A 83 -11.08 6.60 -5.71
N GLN A 84 -11.74 5.93 -6.66
CA GLN A 84 -12.71 4.88 -6.35
C GLN A 84 -12.07 3.70 -5.62
N LEU A 85 -10.89 3.25 -6.05
CA LEU A 85 -10.13 2.21 -5.35
C LEU A 85 -9.75 2.64 -3.93
N MET A 86 -9.22 3.85 -3.77
CA MET A 86 -8.82 4.38 -2.47
C MET A 86 -10.02 4.52 -1.51
N HIS A 87 -11.18 4.97 -2.00
CA HIS A 87 -12.42 5.00 -1.21
C HIS A 87 -12.85 3.59 -0.77
N ALA A 88 -12.67 2.59 -1.62
CA ALA A 88 -12.91 1.18 -1.29
C ALA A 88 -11.79 0.54 -0.45
N LYS A 89 -10.84 1.33 0.07
CA LYS A 89 -9.67 0.86 0.85
C LYS A 89 -8.80 -0.13 0.08
N LEU A 90 -8.70 0.08 -1.23
CA LEU A 90 -7.84 -0.66 -2.15
C LEU A 90 -6.76 0.29 -2.68
N PHE A 91 -5.51 0.01 -2.35
CA PHE A 91 -4.37 0.75 -2.86
C PHE A 91 -4.02 0.23 -4.27
N PRO A 92 -4.03 1.08 -5.31
CA PRO A 92 -3.80 0.63 -6.69
C PRO A 92 -2.36 0.12 -6.89
N GLY A 93 -2.22 -0.93 -7.70
CA GLY A 93 -0.90 -1.48 -8.07
C GLY A 93 -0.14 -0.64 -9.10
N SER A 94 -0.81 0.30 -9.78
CA SER A 94 -0.23 1.22 -10.75
C SER A 94 -0.97 2.57 -10.74
N ALA A 95 -0.36 3.62 -11.29
CA ALA A 95 -0.88 4.99 -11.21
C ALA A 95 -1.80 5.41 -12.37
N ILE A 96 -1.83 4.68 -13.49
CA ILE A 96 -2.58 5.10 -14.70
C ILE A 96 -3.80 4.20 -14.87
N GLU A 97 -3.57 2.94 -15.23
CA GLU A 97 -4.61 1.92 -15.36
C GLU A 97 -4.31 0.74 -14.44
N PRO A 98 -4.82 0.77 -13.20
CA PRO A 98 -4.64 -0.34 -12.28
C PRO A 98 -5.40 -1.56 -12.81
N ILE A 99 -4.70 -2.68 -12.89
CA ILE A 99 -5.27 -4.03 -13.10
C ILE A 99 -5.18 -4.88 -11.83
N SER A 100 -4.51 -4.35 -10.82
CA SER A 100 -4.36 -4.95 -9.51
C SER A 100 -4.43 -3.90 -8.41
N ALA A 101 -4.78 -4.34 -7.20
CA ALA A 101 -4.77 -3.51 -6.01
C ALA A 101 -4.46 -4.34 -4.76
N PHE A 102 -4.07 -3.65 -3.70
CA PHE A 102 -3.75 -4.20 -2.40
C PHE A 102 -4.68 -3.60 -1.38
N SER A 103 -5.41 -4.42 -0.65
CA SER A 103 -6.25 -3.91 0.44
C SER A 103 -5.41 -3.16 1.49
N PHE A 104 -5.96 -2.11 2.09
CA PHE A 104 -5.25 -1.39 3.16
C PHE A 104 -4.92 -2.33 4.33
N SER A 105 -5.77 -3.32 4.59
CA SER A 105 -5.51 -4.32 5.63
C SER A 105 -4.23 -5.12 5.36
N VAL A 106 -3.98 -5.58 4.12
CA VAL A 106 -2.78 -6.37 3.82
C VAL A 106 -1.50 -5.56 3.94
N LEU A 107 -1.56 -4.25 3.62
CA LEU A 107 -0.43 -3.33 3.78
C LEU A 107 -0.14 -3.03 5.24
N ARG A 108 -1.17 -2.78 6.06
CA ARG A 108 -1.03 -2.58 7.51
C ARG A 108 -0.52 -3.82 8.22
N GLU A 109 -1.06 -4.97 7.87
CA GLU A 109 -0.63 -6.26 8.41
C GLU A 109 0.85 -6.52 8.09
N TYR A 110 1.27 -6.27 6.85
CA TYR A 110 2.68 -6.38 6.47
C TYR A 110 3.58 -5.45 7.28
N ASP A 111 3.20 -4.18 7.46
CA ASP A 111 3.97 -3.24 8.28
C ASP A 111 4.19 -3.78 9.69
N LEU A 112 3.14 -4.29 10.34
CA LEU A 112 3.23 -4.90 11.67
C LEU A 112 4.15 -6.13 11.66
N HIS A 113 4.00 -7.05 10.71
CA HIS A 113 4.83 -8.25 10.63
C HIS A 113 6.30 -7.94 10.37
N THR A 114 6.60 -6.92 9.56
CA THR A 114 7.99 -6.50 9.35
C THR A 114 8.62 -5.90 10.60
N LEU A 115 7.82 -5.24 11.46
CA LEU A 115 8.30 -4.66 12.71
C LEU A 115 8.44 -5.71 13.83
N GLN A 116 7.42 -6.56 13.99
CA GLN A 116 7.35 -7.50 15.11
C GLN A 116 8.17 -8.77 14.89
N ALA A 117 8.12 -9.33 13.68
CA ALA A 117 8.68 -10.64 13.37
C ALA A 117 9.81 -10.58 12.33
N LYS A 118 10.13 -9.37 11.81
CA LYS A 118 11.14 -9.16 10.76
C LYS A 118 10.90 -10.01 9.51
N PHE A 119 9.62 -10.28 9.19
CA PHE A 119 9.26 -11.03 7.99
C PHE A 119 9.71 -10.31 6.73
N GLY A 120 10.36 -11.06 5.82
CA GLY A 120 10.66 -10.57 4.48
C GLY A 120 9.40 -10.44 3.64
N ALA A 121 9.40 -9.48 2.71
CA ALA A 121 8.27 -9.29 1.79
C ALA A 121 7.99 -10.52 0.93
N TYR A 122 9.05 -11.25 0.55
CA TYR A 122 8.93 -12.46 -0.27
C TYR A 122 8.11 -13.53 0.46
N ASP A 123 8.50 -13.86 1.70
CA ASP A 123 7.81 -14.88 2.51
C ASP A 123 6.38 -14.47 2.84
N TYR A 124 6.15 -13.17 3.07
CA TYR A 124 4.80 -12.65 3.28
C TYR A 124 3.93 -12.82 2.02
N CYS A 125 4.41 -12.40 0.84
CA CYS A 125 3.70 -12.61 -0.42
C CYS A 125 3.48 -14.09 -0.74
N LEU A 126 4.47 -14.94 -0.46
CA LEU A 126 4.35 -16.40 -0.62
C LEU A 126 3.28 -16.97 0.32
N SER A 127 3.19 -16.47 1.56
CA SER A 127 2.15 -16.85 2.52
C SER A 127 0.76 -16.46 2.01
N LEU A 128 0.59 -15.26 1.45
CA LEU A 128 -0.66 -14.84 0.81
C LEU A 128 -1.06 -15.75 -0.36
N ARG A 129 -0.09 -16.18 -1.18
CA ARG A 129 -0.34 -17.15 -2.27
C ARG A 129 -0.76 -18.52 -1.73
N ARG A 130 -0.12 -18.99 -0.65
CA ARG A 130 -0.50 -20.24 0.05
C ARG A 130 -1.88 -20.14 0.68
N LEU A 131 -2.25 -18.98 1.22
CA LEU A 131 -3.60 -18.72 1.72
C LEU A 131 -4.64 -18.85 0.60
N THR A 132 -4.34 -18.45 -0.64
CA THR A 132 -5.21 -18.72 -1.80
C THR A 132 -5.25 -20.21 -2.13
N ASN A 133 -4.07 -20.82 -2.37
CA ASN A 133 -3.94 -22.23 -2.71
C ASN A 133 -2.57 -22.75 -2.21
N ASN A 134 -2.61 -23.56 -1.15
CA ASN A 134 -1.41 -24.07 -0.50
C ASN A 134 -0.71 -25.19 -1.31
N VAL A 135 -1.44 -25.89 -2.18
CA VAL A 135 -0.90 -27.02 -2.96
C VAL A 135 -0.29 -26.54 -4.26
N PHE A 136 -1.01 -25.69 -5.00
CA PHE A 136 -0.62 -25.21 -6.33
C PHE A 136 -0.35 -23.70 -6.31
N THR A 137 0.57 -23.26 -5.44
CA THR A 137 0.94 -21.85 -5.28
C THR A 137 1.44 -21.20 -6.58
N HIS A 138 2.08 -21.98 -7.45
CA HIS A 138 2.57 -21.53 -8.75
C HIS A 138 1.45 -21.12 -9.72
N LEU A 139 0.22 -21.61 -9.52
CA LEU A 139 -0.97 -21.20 -10.30
C LEU A 139 -1.60 -19.90 -9.78
N VAL A 140 -1.18 -19.42 -8.61
CA VAL A 140 -1.66 -18.16 -8.03
C VAL A 140 -0.78 -17.02 -8.53
N ASN A 141 -1.41 -15.95 -9.01
CA ASN A 141 -0.72 -14.71 -9.42
C ASN A 141 0.25 -14.24 -8.33
N ASP A 142 1.47 -13.88 -8.75
CA ASP A 142 2.51 -13.42 -7.84
C ASP A 142 2.41 -11.91 -7.61
N PRO A 143 2.05 -11.45 -6.39
CA PRO A 143 1.95 -10.03 -6.11
C PRO A 143 3.32 -9.37 -5.83
N TYR A 144 4.41 -10.13 -5.65
CA TYR A 144 5.62 -9.69 -4.98
C TYR A 144 6.24 -8.41 -5.56
N GLN A 145 6.46 -8.36 -6.88
CA GLN A 145 7.14 -7.23 -7.52
C GLN A 145 6.37 -5.91 -7.36
N THR A 146 5.05 -5.97 -7.57
CA THR A 146 4.17 -4.80 -7.40
C THR A 146 4.02 -4.45 -5.92
N PHE A 147 3.91 -5.46 -5.05
CA PHE A 147 3.77 -5.29 -3.60
C PHE A 147 4.96 -4.53 -3.01
N MET A 148 6.19 -4.85 -3.41
CA MET A 148 7.40 -4.16 -2.95
C MET A 148 7.37 -2.65 -3.23
N ARG A 149 6.86 -2.25 -4.39
CA ARG A 149 6.72 -0.83 -4.76
C ARG A 149 5.60 -0.17 -3.96
N VAL A 150 4.44 -0.83 -3.92
CA VAL A 150 3.26 -0.32 -3.20
C VAL A 150 3.51 -0.21 -1.71
N ALA A 151 4.13 -1.18 -1.06
CA ALA A 151 4.43 -1.15 0.37
C ALA A 151 5.39 0.00 0.73
N ARG A 152 6.40 0.27 -0.11
CA ARG A 152 7.29 1.44 0.08
C ARG A 152 6.53 2.75 -0.03
N PHE A 153 5.70 2.89 -1.06
CA PHE A 153 4.93 4.11 -1.27
C PHE A 153 3.83 4.31 -0.22
N TRP A 154 3.19 3.23 0.23
CA TRP A 154 2.26 3.20 1.35
C TRP A 154 2.90 3.76 2.63
N ARG A 155 4.07 3.26 3.02
CA ARG A 155 4.81 3.76 4.20
C ARG A 155 5.17 5.24 4.08
N TYR A 156 5.56 5.67 2.88
CA TYR A 156 5.83 7.08 2.61
C TYR A 156 4.60 7.95 2.83
N LEU A 157 3.44 7.57 2.26
CA LEU A 157 2.18 8.29 2.45
C LEU A 157 1.73 8.29 3.91
N GLU A 158 1.79 7.14 4.58
CA GLU A 158 1.51 7.03 6.02
C GLU A 158 2.41 7.95 6.85
N SER A 159 3.70 8.07 6.49
CA SER A 159 4.62 8.99 7.17
C SER A 159 4.21 10.44 6.98
N LYS A 160 3.82 10.85 5.77
CA LYS A 160 3.30 12.21 5.50
C LYS A 160 2.03 12.51 6.29
N VAL A 161 1.13 11.54 6.40
CA VAL A 161 -0.12 11.69 7.15
C VAL A 161 0.16 11.79 8.65
N ARG A 162 0.93 10.84 9.20
CA ARG A 162 1.24 10.78 10.64
C ARG A 162 2.00 11.99 11.14
N LEU A 163 2.91 12.54 10.33
CA LEU A 163 3.67 13.73 10.68
C LEU A 163 2.93 15.04 10.38
N GLY A 164 1.67 14.98 9.93
CA GLY A 164 0.87 16.18 9.68
C GLY A 164 1.30 16.99 8.45
N GLN A 165 2.18 16.44 7.60
CA GLN A 165 2.64 17.12 6.40
C GLN A 165 1.50 17.41 5.42
N VAL A 166 0.52 16.51 5.34
CA VAL A 166 -0.70 16.71 4.54
C VAL A 166 -1.64 17.80 5.11
N HIS A 167 -1.44 18.17 6.38
CA HIS A 167 -2.24 19.19 7.09
C HIS A 167 -1.50 20.53 7.20
N GLY A 168 -0.31 20.67 6.59
CA GLY A 168 0.45 21.91 6.59
C GLY A 168 1.13 22.23 7.92
N ILE A 169 1.59 21.20 8.64
CA ILE A 169 2.28 21.33 9.94
C ILE A 169 3.46 22.32 9.90
N ASP A 170 4.15 22.44 8.76
CA ASP A 170 5.29 23.34 8.58
C ASP A 170 4.95 24.81 8.89
N LYS A 171 3.68 25.23 8.70
CA LYS A 171 3.24 26.59 9.03
C LYS A 171 3.39 26.92 10.52
N PHE A 172 3.33 25.90 11.38
CA PHE A 172 3.43 26.04 12.83
C PHE A 172 4.86 25.87 13.34
N PHE A 173 5.76 25.30 12.52
CA PHE A 173 7.15 25.03 12.90
C PHE A 173 8.12 25.50 11.80
N PRO A 174 8.21 26.82 11.56
CA PRO A 174 8.99 27.38 10.45
C PRO A 174 10.51 27.20 10.60
N HIS A 175 10.99 26.89 11.81
CA HIS A 175 12.39 26.57 12.08
C HIS A 175 12.78 25.16 11.64
N ARG A 176 11.79 24.29 11.34
CA ARG A 176 12.03 22.94 10.82
C ARG A 176 12.06 22.96 9.28
N PRO A 177 12.84 22.06 8.62
CA PRO A 177 12.84 21.97 7.17
C PRO A 177 11.44 21.68 6.61
N SER A 178 11.05 22.35 5.52
CA SER A 178 9.75 22.09 4.92
C SER A 178 9.64 20.66 4.38
N GLY A 179 8.50 20.02 4.62
CA GLY A 179 8.19 18.69 4.14
C GLY A 179 8.89 17.56 4.91
N PHE A 180 9.54 17.87 6.05
CA PHE A 180 10.33 16.89 6.79
C PHE A 180 9.48 15.69 7.26
N LEU A 181 10.07 14.51 7.15
CA LEU A 181 9.50 13.21 7.49
C LEU A 181 10.22 12.52 8.67
N MET A 182 10.89 13.30 9.50
CA MET A 182 11.58 12.82 10.69
C MET A 182 10.63 12.82 11.90
N LEU A 183 10.69 11.77 12.72
CA LEU A 183 10.05 11.80 14.04
C LEU A 183 10.85 12.73 14.94
N TYR A 184 10.25 13.85 15.33
CA TYR A 184 10.84 14.72 16.35
C TYR A 184 10.72 14.06 17.72
N CYS A 185 11.86 13.87 18.37
CA CYS A 185 11.89 13.37 19.74
C CYS A 185 11.49 14.50 20.69
N PRO A 186 10.43 14.35 21.50
CA PRO A 186 10.00 15.41 22.41
C PRO A 186 11.02 15.69 23.53
N ALA A 187 11.92 14.75 23.81
CA ALA A 187 13.01 14.91 24.76
C ALA A 187 14.24 15.59 24.14
N CYS A 188 14.38 15.56 22.81
CA CYS A 188 15.47 16.25 22.16
C CYS A 188 15.22 17.75 22.17
N SER A 189 16.32 18.47 22.35
CA SER A 189 16.51 19.89 22.09
C SER A 189 15.84 20.35 20.77
N ASP A 190 14.78 21.15 20.87
CA ASP A 190 14.03 21.75 19.75
C ASP A 190 13.89 23.28 19.96
N PRO A 191 14.78 24.08 19.34
CA PRO A 191 14.80 25.53 19.46
C PRO A 191 13.44 26.17 19.12
N GLY A 192 12.94 27.02 20.02
CA GLY A 192 11.63 27.67 19.83
C GLY A 192 10.42 26.80 20.21
N VAL A 193 10.65 25.56 20.64
CA VAL A 193 9.59 24.67 21.18
C VAL A 193 9.85 24.35 22.65
N ASN A 194 10.96 23.68 22.97
CA ASN A 194 11.27 23.23 24.33
C ASN A 194 12.62 23.79 24.86
N MET A 195 13.30 24.63 24.09
CA MET A 195 14.57 25.24 24.50
C MET A 195 14.80 26.62 23.86
N ARG A 196 15.73 27.38 24.46
CA ARG A 196 16.11 28.73 24.01
C ARG A 196 17.34 28.77 23.07
N ASP A 197 18.25 27.80 23.14
CA ASP A 197 19.53 27.78 22.38
C ASP A 197 19.82 26.41 21.73
N ILE A 198 20.69 26.35 20.71
CA ILE A 198 21.04 25.13 19.95
C ILE A 198 22.22 24.39 20.60
N TYR A 199 22.09 23.07 20.80
CA TYR A 199 23.22 22.18 21.10
C TYR A 199 23.32 21.08 20.04
N ASP A 200 24.55 20.87 19.53
CA ASP A 200 24.93 19.79 18.62
C ASP A 200 24.78 18.42 19.32
N GLY A 201 23.96 17.55 18.72
CA GLY A 201 23.86 16.15 19.09
C GLY A 201 24.52 15.27 18.02
N ASN A 202 25.62 14.62 18.40
CA ASN A 202 26.33 13.64 17.56
C ASN A 202 25.49 12.37 17.36
N HIS A 203 24.86 12.22 16.20
CA HIS A 203 24.16 11.00 15.80
C HIS A 203 25.07 10.19 14.86
N GLN A 204 25.65 9.11 15.36
CA GLN A 204 26.40 8.19 14.49
C GLN A 204 25.42 7.36 13.65
N ALA A 205 25.37 7.64 12.36
CA ALA A 205 24.64 6.85 11.37
C ALA A 205 25.62 5.97 10.60
N ASN A 206 25.57 4.65 10.82
CA ASN A 206 26.32 3.70 10.01
C ASN A 206 25.65 3.54 8.64
N GLN A 207 26.29 4.06 7.59
CA GLN A 207 25.93 3.75 6.21
C GLN A 207 26.55 2.40 5.83
N PHE A 208 25.75 1.35 5.78
CA PHE A 208 26.15 0.14 5.07
C PHE A 208 26.06 0.40 3.57
N TRP A 209 27.12 0.04 2.84
CA TRP A 209 27.11 0.07 1.37
C TRP A 209 25.95 -0.80 0.87
N LYS A 210 24.93 -0.17 0.29
CA LYS A 210 23.84 -0.88 -0.37
C LYS A 210 24.17 -0.97 -1.84
N ASN A 211 23.85 -2.11 -2.45
CA ASN A 211 23.87 -2.25 -3.90
C ASN A 211 22.78 -1.32 -4.47
N THR A 212 23.19 -0.14 -4.96
CA THR A 212 22.28 0.88 -5.50
C THR A 212 21.82 0.46 -6.88
N ASP A 213 20.61 -0.08 -6.97
CA ASP A 213 19.88 -0.17 -8.23
C ASP A 213 19.70 1.27 -8.78
N PRO A 214 20.18 1.59 -9.99
CA PRO A 214 20.07 2.94 -10.56
C PRO A 214 18.63 3.44 -10.73
N PHE A 215 17.64 2.53 -10.71
CA PHE A 215 16.23 2.87 -10.75
C PHE A 215 15.59 3.04 -9.35
N ASP A 216 16.31 2.73 -8.28
CA ASP A 216 15.83 2.90 -6.90
C ASP A 216 15.94 4.37 -6.47
N LYS A 217 14.84 5.10 -6.65
CA LYS A 217 14.74 6.51 -6.26
C LYS A 217 14.18 6.64 -4.85
N SER A 218 14.87 7.41 -4.01
CA SER A 218 14.36 7.75 -2.68
C SER A 218 13.07 8.56 -2.77
N LEU A 219 12.06 8.17 -2.00
CA LEU A 219 10.80 8.93 -1.86
C LEU A 219 10.93 10.10 -0.87
N ALA A 220 11.96 10.09 -0.03
CA ALA A 220 12.19 11.04 1.05
C ALA A 220 13.59 11.67 0.97
N ASP A 221 14.11 11.86 -0.25
CA ASP A 221 15.43 12.45 -0.49
C ASP A 221 15.54 13.83 0.16
N GLY A 222 16.46 13.99 1.11
CA GLY A 222 16.60 15.22 1.88
C GLY A 222 15.48 15.54 2.87
N LEU A 223 14.48 14.67 3.04
CA LEU A 223 13.34 14.91 3.92
C LEU A 223 13.43 14.17 5.27
N ALA A 224 14.39 13.27 5.44
CA ALA A 224 14.55 12.46 6.66
C ALA A 224 15.95 12.64 7.26
N TYR A 225 16.58 11.57 7.74
CA TYR A 225 17.90 11.61 8.38
C TYR A 225 19.06 11.91 7.42
N PHE A 226 18.87 11.70 6.11
CA PHE A 226 19.92 11.93 5.12
C PHE A 226 19.70 13.26 4.39
N PRO A 227 20.78 14.01 4.12
CA PRO A 227 20.69 15.18 3.25
C PRO A 227 20.31 14.77 1.83
N GLN A 228 19.90 15.75 1.03
CA GLN A 228 19.61 15.52 -0.37
C GLN A 228 20.84 14.95 -1.09
N ALA A 229 20.66 13.86 -1.84
CA ALA A 229 21.77 13.14 -2.47
C ALA A 229 22.62 14.03 -3.37
N THR A 230 22.00 14.94 -4.13
CA THR A 230 22.71 15.89 -5.02
C THR A 230 23.62 16.82 -4.24
N LYS A 231 23.11 17.45 -3.17
CA LYS A 231 23.89 18.35 -2.30
C LYS A 231 25.03 17.62 -1.60
N TYR A 232 24.78 16.38 -1.17
CA TYR A 232 25.81 15.55 -0.55
C TYR A 232 26.92 15.18 -1.54
N LEU A 233 26.58 14.81 -2.77
CA LEU A 233 27.56 14.51 -3.82
C LEU A 233 28.38 15.75 -4.22
N GLU A 234 27.77 16.93 -4.26
CA GLU A 234 28.48 18.21 -4.47
C GLU A 234 29.48 18.50 -3.33
N PHE A 235 29.08 18.22 -2.09
CA PHE A 235 29.96 18.33 -0.92
C PHE A 235 31.12 17.32 -0.95
N LEU A 236 30.89 16.07 -1.35
CA LEU A 236 31.99 15.10 -1.50
C LEU A 236 33.00 15.55 -2.56
N LYS A 237 32.53 16.10 -3.68
CA LYS A 237 33.40 16.68 -4.71
C LYS A 237 34.22 17.85 -4.21
N SER A 238 33.66 18.70 -3.34
CA SER A 238 34.42 19.82 -2.75
C SER A 238 35.52 19.36 -1.79
N LEU A 239 35.40 18.14 -1.25
CA LEU A 239 36.43 17.50 -0.43
C LEU A 239 37.49 16.75 -1.24
N GLY A 240 37.40 16.75 -2.58
CA GLY A 240 38.35 16.05 -3.46
C GLY A 240 38.08 14.54 -3.62
N HIS A 241 36.87 14.09 -3.30
CA HIS A 241 36.38 12.73 -3.55
C HIS A 241 35.50 12.63 -4.79
#